data_AF-A0A9R1ADL0-F1
#
_entry.id   AF-A0A9R1ADL0-F1
#
_cell.length_a   1.000
_cell.length_b   1.000
_cell.length_c   1.000
_cell.angle_alpha   90.00
_cell.angle_beta   90.00
_cell.angle_gamma   90.00
#
_symmetry.space_group_name_H-M   'P 1'
#
loop_
_entity.id
_entity.type
_entity.pdbx_description
1 polymer ?
#
loop_
_entity_poly.entity_id
_entity_poly.type
_entity_poly.pdbx_seq_one_letter_code
_entity_poly.pdbx_strand_id
1 'polypeptide(L)'
;MVADAWFGFSWLLNNQLPKLNPIKRVPDLAALAERHSEAILPGIDDFVMTINPVDEPVMYTVNTILSILAADYPIDKYASYLSDDDGSLVHYEAMIHVAHFAALWVPFCRKHCIEPRSPENYFRMKTRSCVGGMAGEFMSDHRCVRKEYGEFKVRIDSLSTTVRRRSDAYNKGDDGVHATWMADGTQWAGAWIEQADNHRRGQHTGIVQVMLGYPSCKPQLGSSANTKNPIDLSNIDKRLPMLVYISREKHPGYDNQKKAGAMNVMLRVSALLSNAPFVINFDWDHYINNSQALRDPMCFMLDPRGGQNTAFVQLPQRFDDVDLTDRYSNHNRVFFDGTMLSLNGLQGTTYLGIGTMFHRVALYGMEPPRYRAESIKLVRKAAELGNSTQFLNSIPDGAIQERYITPVLVDEGFSNDITTLMTCAYEDGSPWGRVIGWVYNIATEDVVTGFRIHWQGWRSMYCSMEPAAFRGMAPINLTDRLYQVLRWSGGSLEVFFSRSIDLQRIAYLNMSIYPIATMFVLAYSFFPVMWLFSEQSYYIQRPFDMYIMYLVAAIAMMHVIGMFELKWAGITLLD
;
A
#
# COMPACT_ATOMS: atom_id res chain seq x y z
N MET A 1 2.35 -15.81 39.63
CA MET A 1 1.55 -16.96 39.19
C MET A 1 0.58 -16.62 38.06
N VAL A 2 -0.40 -15.73 38.23
CA VAL A 2 -1.35 -15.39 37.13
C VAL A 2 -0.62 -14.81 35.90
N ALA A 3 0.30 -13.87 36.12
CA ALA A 3 1.14 -13.32 35.05
C ALA A 3 2.02 -14.40 34.39
N ASP A 4 2.62 -15.31 35.17
CA ASP A 4 3.46 -16.39 34.62
C ASP A 4 2.65 -17.36 33.76
N ALA A 5 1.43 -17.71 34.20
CA ALA A 5 0.51 -18.53 33.42
C ALA A 5 0.11 -17.84 32.11
N TRP A 6 -0.15 -16.53 32.16
CA TRP A 6 -0.40 -15.72 30.97
C TRP A 6 0.80 -15.69 30.03
N PHE A 7 2.02 -15.50 30.53
CA PHE A 7 3.22 -15.52 29.71
C PHE A 7 3.48 -16.88 29.08
N GLY A 8 3.26 -17.98 29.82
CA GLY A 8 3.35 -19.34 29.26
C GLY A 8 2.32 -19.58 28.16
N PHE A 9 1.06 -19.19 28.41
CA PHE A 9 -0.03 -19.28 27.43
C PHE A 9 0.24 -18.43 26.18
N SER A 10 0.63 -17.18 26.39
CA SER A 10 1.03 -16.22 25.34
C SER A 10 2.21 -16.77 24.54
N TRP A 11 3.28 -17.22 25.19
CA TRP A 11 4.45 -17.77 24.49
C TRP A 11 4.10 -18.99 23.63
N LEU A 12 3.29 -19.91 24.14
CA LEU A 12 2.89 -21.10 23.39
C LEU A 12 2.03 -20.75 22.17
N LEU A 13 0.97 -19.97 22.37
CA LEU A 13 0.02 -19.63 21.31
C LEU A 13 0.54 -18.60 20.32
N ASN A 14 1.25 -17.59 20.81
CA ASN A 14 1.67 -16.44 20.03
C ASN A 14 2.99 -16.68 19.33
N ASN A 15 3.92 -17.37 20.00
CA ASN A 15 5.30 -17.48 19.54
C ASN A 15 5.60 -18.85 18.93
N GLN A 16 5.18 -19.95 19.56
CA GLN A 16 5.62 -21.28 19.12
C GLN A 16 4.68 -21.92 18.08
N LEU A 17 3.37 -21.93 18.32
CA LEU A 17 2.43 -22.64 17.44
C LEU A 17 2.43 -22.14 15.97
N PRO A 18 2.45 -20.82 15.69
CA PRO A 18 2.55 -20.34 14.31
C PRO A 18 3.88 -20.68 13.64
N LYS A 19 4.97 -20.76 14.42
CA LYS A 19 6.34 -21.02 13.95
C LYS A 19 6.64 -22.49 13.66
N LEU A 20 5.68 -23.40 13.82
CA LEU A 20 5.90 -24.83 13.58
C LEU A 20 6.15 -25.19 12.12
N ASN A 21 5.65 -24.39 11.17
CA ASN A 21 5.80 -24.64 9.74
C ASN A 21 6.11 -23.36 8.96
N PRO A 22 7.30 -22.76 9.11
CA PRO A 22 7.67 -21.56 8.37
C PRO A 22 7.91 -21.92 6.89
N ILE A 23 7.25 -21.19 5.99
CA ILE A 23 7.41 -21.39 4.54
C ILE A 23 7.89 -20.10 3.88
N LYS A 24 9.11 -20.12 3.35
CA LYS A 24 9.63 -19.09 2.45
C LYS A 24 9.22 -19.43 1.02
N ARG A 25 8.52 -18.51 0.35
CA ARG A 25 8.18 -18.60 -1.08
C ARG A 25 8.93 -17.51 -1.83
N VAL A 26 9.56 -17.90 -2.94
CA VAL A 26 10.33 -17.03 -3.83
C VAL A 26 9.70 -17.11 -5.22
N PRO A 27 9.45 -15.99 -5.90
CA PRO A 27 8.87 -15.98 -7.24
C PRO A 27 9.87 -16.52 -8.27
N ASP A 28 9.36 -17.20 -9.31
CA ASP A 28 10.14 -17.65 -10.45
C ASP A 28 9.63 -16.96 -11.73
N LEU A 29 10.32 -15.87 -12.08
CA LEU A 29 9.97 -15.05 -13.23
C LEU A 29 10.28 -15.72 -14.57
N ALA A 30 11.24 -16.65 -14.61
CA ALA A 30 11.56 -17.40 -15.83
C ALA A 30 10.40 -18.34 -16.16
N ALA A 31 9.90 -19.07 -15.16
CA ALA A 31 8.71 -19.91 -15.31
C ALA A 31 7.46 -19.13 -15.70
N LEU A 32 7.29 -17.90 -15.18
CA LEU A 32 6.19 -17.02 -15.59
C LEU A 32 6.30 -16.64 -17.07
N ALA A 33 7.49 -16.21 -17.52
CA ALA A 33 7.73 -15.79 -18.89
C ALA A 33 7.61 -16.93 -19.92
N GLU A 34 8.01 -18.16 -19.55
CA GLU A 34 7.85 -19.34 -20.40
C GLU A 34 6.38 -19.74 -20.58
N ARG A 35 5.58 -19.64 -19.51
CA ARG A 35 4.20 -20.12 -19.49
C ARG A 35 3.20 -19.08 -20.01
N HIS A 36 3.46 -17.82 -19.74
CA HIS A 36 2.61 -16.70 -20.13
C HIS A 36 3.46 -15.73 -20.94
N SER A 37 3.15 -15.58 -22.23
CA SER A 37 3.69 -14.47 -23.01
C SER A 37 3.18 -13.15 -22.42
N GLU A 38 3.92 -12.06 -22.60
CA GLU A 38 3.56 -10.74 -22.04
C GLU A 38 2.15 -10.27 -22.43
N ALA A 39 1.59 -10.76 -23.55
CA ALA A 39 0.23 -10.48 -23.99
C ALA A 39 -0.87 -11.09 -23.09
N ILE A 40 -0.56 -12.19 -22.40
CA ILE A 40 -1.51 -12.98 -21.58
C ILE A 40 -1.53 -12.49 -20.13
N LEU A 41 -0.64 -11.55 -19.76
CA LEU A 41 -0.63 -10.99 -18.41
C LEU A 41 -1.94 -10.23 -18.11
N PRO A 42 -2.50 -10.40 -16.89
CA PRO A 42 -3.75 -9.78 -16.49
C PRO A 42 -3.58 -8.28 -16.20
N GLY A 43 -4.70 -7.55 -16.19
CA GLY A 43 -4.70 -6.15 -15.78
C GLY A 43 -4.37 -5.96 -14.29
N ILE A 44 -3.71 -4.86 -13.93
CA ILE A 44 -3.43 -4.42 -12.56
C ILE A 44 -3.85 -2.97 -12.37
N ASP A 45 -4.63 -2.67 -11.33
CA ASP A 45 -4.83 -1.30 -10.87
C ASP A 45 -3.97 -1.01 -9.65
N ASP A 46 -3.16 0.05 -9.69
CA ASP A 46 -2.41 0.51 -8.54
C ASP A 46 -3.10 1.69 -7.85
N PHE A 47 -3.23 1.60 -6.53
CA PHE A 47 -3.93 2.56 -5.69
C PHE A 47 -2.93 3.26 -4.77
N VAL A 48 -2.74 4.56 -4.98
CA VAL A 48 -1.89 5.42 -4.14
C VAL A 48 -2.78 6.39 -3.38
N MET A 49 -2.52 6.53 -2.09
CA MET A 49 -3.32 7.34 -1.18
C MET A 49 -2.50 8.50 -0.61
N THR A 50 -3.07 9.70 -0.62
CA THR A 50 -2.51 10.86 0.07
C THR A 50 -3.59 11.63 0.83
N ILE A 51 -3.21 12.24 1.95
CA ILE A 51 -4.10 12.96 2.85
C ILE A 51 -4.04 14.46 2.63
N ASN A 52 -2.86 15.09 2.73
CA ASN A 52 -2.72 16.55 2.73
C ASN A 52 -1.28 16.96 2.39
N PRO A 53 -1.07 17.95 1.48
CA PRO A 53 0.28 18.38 1.08
C PRO A 53 1.13 19.01 2.21
N VAL A 54 0.52 19.36 3.34
CA VAL A 54 1.23 19.93 4.50
C VAL A 54 1.84 18.84 5.39
N ASP A 55 1.05 17.80 5.70
CA ASP A 55 1.48 16.70 6.56
C ASP A 55 2.32 15.68 5.78
N GLU A 56 2.00 15.53 4.49
CA GLU A 56 2.64 14.61 3.57
C GLU A 56 3.32 15.42 2.44
N PRO A 57 4.66 15.50 2.42
CA PRO A 57 5.33 16.31 1.40
C PRO A 57 5.07 15.75 0.00
N VAL A 58 4.48 16.59 -0.86
CA VAL A 58 4.08 16.26 -2.24
C VAL A 58 5.19 15.59 -3.05
N MET A 59 6.45 15.94 -2.76
CA MET A 59 7.62 15.37 -3.42
C MET A 59 7.70 13.84 -3.26
N TYR A 60 7.34 13.29 -2.10
CA TYR A 60 7.35 11.84 -1.90
C TYR A 60 6.26 11.15 -2.73
N THR A 61 5.03 11.67 -2.69
CA THR A 61 3.90 11.20 -3.50
C THR A 61 4.26 11.17 -4.99
N VAL A 62 4.86 12.25 -5.47
CA VAL A 62 5.34 12.39 -6.86
C VAL A 62 6.39 11.33 -7.22
N ASN A 63 7.37 11.09 -6.35
CA ASN A 63 8.41 10.08 -6.57
C ASN A 63 7.83 8.65 -6.56
N THR A 64 6.86 8.39 -5.68
CA THR A 64 6.13 7.13 -5.62
C THR A 64 5.38 6.87 -6.93
N ILE A 65 4.59 7.82 -7.40
CA ILE A 65 3.87 7.71 -8.68
C ILE A 65 4.85 7.51 -9.84
N LEU A 66 5.92 8.31 -9.93
CA LEU A 66 6.94 8.15 -10.98
C LEU A 66 7.60 6.78 -10.97
N SER A 67 7.79 6.18 -9.79
CA SER A 67 8.34 4.82 -9.66
C SER A 67 7.37 3.76 -10.18
N ILE A 68 6.07 3.93 -9.95
CA ILE A 68 5.02 3.03 -10.40
C ILE A 68 4.83 3.14 -11.91
N LEU A 69 4.79 4.35 -12.47
CA LEU A 69 4.70 4.58 -13.91
C LEU A 69 5.90 3.99 -14.67
N ALA A 70 7.05 3.84 -14.00
CA ALA A 70 8.29 3.27 -14.56
C ALA A 70 8.49 1.77 -14.26
N ALA A 71 7.48 1.07 -13.74
CA ALA A 71 7.53 -0.37 -13.49
C ALA A 71 7.68 -1.19 -14.78
N ASP A 72 8.25 -2.39 -14.66
CA ASP A 72 8.38 -3.32 -15.77
C ASP A 72 7.15 -4.23 -15.88
N TYR A 73 6.09 -3.70 -16.47
CA TYR A 73 4.85 -4.42 -16.78
C TYR A 73 4.29 -3.95 -18.13
N PRO A 74 3.53 -4.76 -18.87
CA PRO A 74 2.91 -4.32 -20.12
C PRO A 74 2.04 -3.08 -19.91
N ILE A 75 2.32 -2.04 -20.67
CA ILE A 75 1.82 -0.67 -20.44
C ILE A 75 0.29 -0.58 -20.61
N ASP A 76 -0.28 -1.42 -21.46
CA ASP A 76 -1.72 -1.58 -21.69
C ASP A 76 -2.43 -2.40 -20.60
N LYS A 77 -1.69 -2.92 -19.63
CA LYS A 77 -2.19 -3.83 -18.59
C LYS A 77 -2.07 -3.27 -17.19
N TYR A 78 -1.61 -2.04 -16.98
CA TYR A 78 -1.71 -1.43 -15.67
C TYR A 78 -2.12 0.04 -15.72
N ALA A 79 -2.85 0.45 -14.68
CA ALA A 79 -3.37 1.80 -14.52
C ALA A 79 -3.17 2.30 -13.08
N SER A 80 -2.73 3.54 -12.97
CA SER A 80 -2.38 4.18 -11.71
C SER A 80 -3.44 5.16 -11.26
N TYR A 81 -3.85 5.03 -10.00
CA TYR A 81 -4.89 5.83 -9.36
C TYR A 81 -4.32 6.51 -8.13
N LEU A 82 -4.28 7.85 -8.15
CA LEU A 82 -3.98 8.65 -6.97
C LEU A 82 -5.29 9.17 -6.37
N SER A 83 -5.57 8.81 -5.13
CA SER A 83 -6.66 9.41 -4.36
C SER A 83 -6.12 10.47 -3.40
N ASP A 84 -6.51 11.72 -3.61
CA ASP A 84 -6.27 12.84 -2.71
C ASP A 84 -7.48 13.06 -1.80
N ASP A 85 -7.28 12.82 -0.50
CA ASP A 85 -8.32 13.01 0.50
C ASP A 85 -8.60 14.49 0.80
N ASP A 86 -7.63 15.41 0.69
CA ASP A 86 -7.89 16.86 0.91
C ASP A 86 -8.64 17.48 -0.27
N GLY A 87 -8.43 16.93 -1.47
CA GLY A 87 -8.86 17.55 -2.73
C GLY A 87 -8.13 18.86 -2.98
N SER A 88 -6.81 18.90 -2.75
CA SER A 88 -5.99 20.10 -2.87
C SER A 88 -5.58 20.37 -4.32
N LEU A 89 -5.66 21.64 -4.74
CA LEU A 89 -5.16 22.05 -6.06
C LEU A 89 -3.65 21.79 -6.22
N VAL A 90 -2.89 21.79 -5.13
CA VAL A 90 -1.44 21.54 -5.17
C VAL A 90 -1.14 20.11 -5.63
N HIS A 91 -1.88 19.11 -5.14
CA HIS A 91 -1.72 17.73 -5.60
C HIS A 91 -2.13 17.56 -7.05
N TYR A 92 -3.25 18.17 -7.45
CA TYR A 92 -3.71 18.14 -8.83
C TYR A 92 -2.67 18.71 -9.81
N GLU A 93 -2.14 19.92 -9.56
CA GLU A 93 -1.11 20.50 -10.42
C GLU A 93 0.23 19.74 -10.36
N ALA A 94 0.57 19.15 -9.21
CA ALA A 94 1.73 18.28 -9.11
C ALA A 94 1.60 17.06 -10.02
N MET A 95 0.40 16.47 -10.15
CA MET A 95 0.16 15.36 -11.07
C MET A 95 0.27 15.75 -12.54
N ILE A 96 -0.12 16.98 -12.92
CA ILE A 96 0.13 17.50 -14.26
C ILE A 96 1.63 17.58 -14.54
N HIS A 97 2.42 18.07 -13.58
CA HIS A 97 3.88 18.09 -13.71
C HIS A 97 4.48 16.68 -13.77
N VAL A 98 3.94 15.72 -13.01
CA VAL A 98 4.33 14.30 -13.07
C VAL A 98 4.08 13.74 -14.45
N ALA A 99 2.91 13.96 -15.04
CA ALA A 99 2.57 13.47 -16.38
C ALA A 99 3.58 13.97 -17.43
N HIS A 100 4.00 15.25 -17.35
CA HIS A 100 5.02 15.80 -18.22
C HIS A 100 6.41 15.20 -17.99
N PHE A 101 6.84 15.06 -16.73
CA PHE A 101 8.17 14.52 -16.42
C PHE A 101 8.26 13.00 -16.67
N ALA A 102 7.17 12.26 -16.47
CA ALA A 102 7.08 10.83 -16.73
C ALA A 102 7.39 10.50 -18.20
N ALA A 103 6.99 11.37 -19.14
CA ALA A 103 7.30 11.23 -20.56
C ALA A 103 8.81 11.23 -20.87
N LEU A 104 9.63 11.81 -20.00
CA LEU A 104 11.09 11.77 -20.07
C LEU A 104 11.68 10.64 -19.22
N TRP A 105 11.20 10.52 -17.98
CA TRP A 105 11.73 9.57 -16.99
C TRP A 105 11.48 8.11 -17.38
N VAL A 106 10.25 7.76 -17.77
CA VAL A 106 9.88 6.37 -18.05
C VAL A 106 10.68 5.78 -19.22
N PRO A 107 10.83 6.45 -20.38
CA PRO A 107 11.67 5.94 -21.45
C PRO A 107 13.15 5.86 -21.07
N PHE A 108 13.66 6.81 -20.27
CA PHE A 108 15.02 6.76 -19.74
C PHE A 108 15.24 5.53 -18.83
N CYS A 109 14.27 5.24 -17.96
CA CYS A 109 14.29 4.05 -17.10
C CYS A 109 14.34 2.76 -17.91
N ARG A 110 13.53 2.67 -18.98
CA ARG A 110 13.46 1.50 -19.86
C ARG A 110 14.73 1.33 -20.69
N LYS A 111 15.30 2.41 -21.21
CA LYS A 111 16.52 2.38 -22.04
C LYS A 111 17.74 1.86 -21.27
N HIS A 112 17.91 2.32 -20.04
CA HIS A 112 19.12 2.08 -19.25
C HIS A 112 18.92 1.10 -18.09
N CYS A 113 17.73 0.49 -17.98
CA CYS A 113 17.36 -0.47 -16.93
C CYS A 113 17.76 0.01 -15.51
N ILE A 114 17.44 1.28 -15.19
CA ILE A 114 17.88 1.89 -13.92
C ILE A 114 17.06 1.39 -12.73
N GLU A 115 17.73 1.21 -11.60
CA GLU A 115 17.11 0.87 -10.32
C GLU A 115 17.81 1.65 -9.19
N PRO A 116 17.08 2.17 -8.19
CA PRO A 116 15.62 2.14 -8.02
C PRO A 116 14.86 3.01 -9.04
N ARG A 117 13.55 2.77 -9.20
CA ARG A 117 12.70 3.52 -10.14
C ARG A 117 12.24 4.90 -9.64
N SER A 118 12.44 5.17 -8.35
CA SER A 118 12.22 6.48 -7.74
C SER A 118 13.39 7.43 -8.06
N PRO A 119 13.17 8.58 -8.72
CA PRO A 119 14.25 9.45 -9.18
C PRO A 119 15.02 10.11 -8.03
N GLU A 120 14.35 10.54 -6.95
CA GLU A 120 15.04 11.13 -5.78
C GLU A 120 16.04 10.13 -5.19
N ASN A 121 15.57 8.89 -4.97
CA ASN A 121 16.39 7.83 -4.39
C ASN A 121 17.53 7.41 -5.33
N TYR A 122 17.25 7.32 -6.63
CA TYR A 122 18.26 7.03 -7.65
C TYR A 122 19.38 8.08 -7.69
N PHE A 123 19.04 9.36 -7.76
CA PHE A 123 20.03 10.43 -7.85
C PHE A 123 20.76 10.71 -6.53
N ARG A 124 20.16 10.31 -5.39
CA ARG A 124 20.79 10.36 -4.06
C ARG A 124 21.86 9.29 -3.89
N MET A 125 21.73 8.14 -4.56
CA MET A 125 22.75 7.10 -4.55
C MET A 125 24.05 7.57 -5.24
N LYS A 126 25.21 7.16 -4.70
CA LYS A 126 26.50 7.39 -5.38
C LYS A 126 26.45 6.71 -6.75
N THR A 127 26.64 7.49 -7.82
CA THR A 127 26.61 7.00 -9.20
C THR A 127 27.52 5.78 -9.34
N ARG A 128 26.97 4.66 -9.80
CA ARG A 128 27.77 3.51 -10.22
C ARG A 128 28.66 3.96 -11.40
N SER A 129 29.97 3.81 -11.27
CA SER A 129 30.90 4.07 -12.36
C SER A 129 30.64 3.09 -13.49
N CYS A 130 30.04 3.53 -14.59
CA CYS A 130 29.84 2.70 -15.77
C CYS A 130 31.15 2.66 -16.58
N VAL A 131 31.71 1.49 -16.82
CA VAL A 131 32.97 1.30 -17.58
C VAL A 131 32.62 0.87 -19.01
N GLY A 132 32.93 1.69 -20.02
CA GLY A 132 32.82 1.33 -21.45
C GLY A 132 32.32 2.45 -22.38
N GLY A 133 32.32 2.23 -23.70
CA GLY A 133 31.90 3.21 -24.72
C GLY A 133 30.41 3.61 -24.66
N MET A 134 29.55 2.71 -24.16
CA MET A 134 28.14 2.98 -23.84
C MET A 134 27.97 3.96 -22.66
N ALA A 135 29.03 4.20 -21.88
CA ALA A 135 29.00 5.16 -20.78
C ALA A 135 28.92 6.61 -21.28
N GLY A 136 29.36 6.92 -22.52
CA GLY A 136 29.31 8.28 -23.05
C GLY A 136 27.88 8.79 -23.28
N GLU A 137 27.07 7.99 -23.97
CA GLU A 137 25.65 8.24 -24.21
C GLU A 137 24.85 8.22 -22.90
N PHE A 138 25.05 7.19 -22.07
CA PHE A 138 24.45 7.10 -20.75
C PHE A 138 24.76 8.32 -19.88
N MET A 139 26.02 8.78 -19.82
CA MET A 139 26.39 9.94 -19.01
C MET A 139 25.80 11.24 -19.56
N SER A 140 25.60 11.35 -20.88
CA SER A 140 24.90 12.50 -21.49
C SER A 140 23.42 12.50 -21.13
N ASP A 141 22.73 11.37 -21.36
CA ASP A 141 21.32 11.17 -21.02
C ASP A 141 21.10 11.41 -19.51
N HIS A 142 21.94 10.80 -18.67
CA HIS A 142 21.90 10.95 -17.21
C HIS A 142 22.08 12.40 -16.77
N ARG A 143 23.02 13.15 -17.35
CA ARG A 143 23.18 14.59 -17.04
C ARG A 143 21.96 15.39 -17.44
N CYS A 144 21.37 15.10 -18.61
CA CYS A 144 20.17 15.77 -19.07
C CYS A 144 18.98 15.51 -18.13
N VAL A 145 18.69 14.24 -17.83
CA VAL A 145 17.57 13.86 -16.96
C VAL A 145 17.78 14.39 -15.55
N ARG A 146 19.01 14.37 -15.02
CA ARG A 146 19.32 14.95 -13.71
C ARG A 146 19.06 16.46 -13.66
N LYS A 147 19.36 17.19 -14.73
CA LYS A 147 19.07 18.62 -14.83
C LYS A 147 17.56 18.87 -14.85
N GLU A 148 16.83 18.18 -15.73
CA GLU A 148 15.38 18.28 -15.84
C GLU A 148 14.68 17.91 -14.53
N TYR A 149 15.19 16.89 -13.82
CA TYR A 149 14.70 16.51 -12.50
C TYR A 149 14.94 17.59 -11.45
N GLY A 150 16.11 18.25 -11.48
CA GLY A 150 16.40 19.39 -10.60
C GLY A 150 15.42 20.55 -10.83
N GLU A 151 15.12 20.88 -12.08
CA GLU A 151 14.13 21.91 -12.41
C GLU A 151 12.71 21.48 -12.02
N PHE A 152 12.37 20.21 -12.22
CA PHE A 152 11.11 19.62 -11.79
C PHE A 152 10.92 19.72 -10.27
N LYS A 153 11.96 19.37 -9.49
CA LYS A 153 11.93 19.48 -8.03
C LYS A 153 11.68 20.90 -7.57
N VAL A 154 12.39 21.88 -8.14
CA VAL A 154 12.17 23.30 -7.83
C VAL A 154 10.74 23.73 -8.16
N ARG A 155 10.17 23.28 -9.29
CA ARG A 155 8.77 23.57 -9.64
C ARG A 155 7.80 23.02 -8.59
N ILE A 156 7.95 21.75 -8.19
CA ILE A 156 7.10 21.11 -7.16
C ILE A 156 7.23 21.83 -5.81
N ASP A 157 8.45 22.12 -5.36
CA ASP A 157 8.69 22.81 -4.08
C ASP A 157 8.08 24.22 -4.08
N SER A 158 8.13 24.91 -5.22
CA SER A 158 7.55 26.25 -5.38
C SER A 158 6.02 26.27 -5.60
N LEU A 159 5.41 25.11 -5.84
CA LEU A 159 4.02 25.01 -6.32
C LEU A 159 3.02 25.59 -5.33
N SER A 160 3.16 25.23 -4.04
CA SER A 160 2.31 25.75 -2.96
C SER A 160 2.32 27.29 -2.91
N THR A 161 3.50 27.90 -3.05
CA THR A 161 3.65 29.37 -3.06
C THR A 161 3.12 30.00 -4.35
N THR A 162 3.25 29.30 -5.48
CA THR A 162 2.79 29.77 -6.79
C THR A 162 1.26 29.78 -6.86
N VAL A 163 0.61 28.70 -6.42
CA VAL A 163 -0.86 28.61 -6.34
C VAL A 163 -1.41 29.69 -5.41
N ARG A 164 -0.76 29.93 -4.26
CA ARG A 164 -1.16 31.01 -3.34
C ARG A 164 -1.07 32.38 -4.02
N ARG A 165 0.10 32.75 -4.56
CA ARG A 165 0.30 34.04 -5.23
C ARG A 165 -0.64 34.25 -6.41
N ARG A 166 -0.93 33.20 -7.18
CA ARG A 166 -1.90 33.24 -8.28
C ARG A 166 -3.30 33.54 -7.74
N SER A 167 -3.73 32.81 -6.71
CA SER A 167 -5.03 33.02 -6.09
C SER A 167 -5.16 34.44 -5.51
N ASP A 168 -4.12 34.92 -4.83
CA ASP A 168 -4.05 36.30 -4.32
C ASP A 168 -4.18 37.34 -5.44
N ALA A 169 -3.58 37.09 -6.61
CA ALA A 169 -3.65 38.00 -7.75
C ALA A 169 -5.04 38.07 -8.38
N TYR A 170 -5.75 36.95 -8.49
CA TYR A 170 -7.14 36.92 -8.99
C TYR A 170 -8.13 37.48 -7.97
N ASN A 171 -7.86 37.33 -6.68
CA ASN A 171 -8.70 37.86 -5.61
C ASN A 171 -8.45 39.35 -5.31
N LYS A 172 -7.46 39.99 -5.96
CA LYS A 172 -7.19 41.43 -5.78
C LYS A 172 -8.36 42.25 -6.30
N GLY A 173 -9.11 42.85 -5.37
CA GLY A 173 -10.23 43.74 -5.65
C GLY A 173 -11.61 43.14 -5.33
N ASP A 174 -11.66 41.93 -4.77
CA ASP A 174 -12.88 41.31 -4.26
C ASP A 174 -12.81 41.22 -2.73
N ASP A 175 -13.71 41.91 -2.03
CA ASP A 175 -13.86 41.85 -0.55
C ASP A 175 -14.63 40.58 -0.10
N GLY A 176 -14.90 39.68 -1.06
CA GLY A 176 -15.59 38.41 -0.85
C GLY A 176 -14.68 37.26 -0.42
N VAL A 177 -15.16 36.04 -0.65
CA VAL A 177 -14.46 34.80 -0.27
C VAL A 177 -13.26 34.56 -1.18
N HIS A 178 -12.07 34.37 -0.61
CA HIS A 178 -10.85 34.14 -1.36
C HIS A 178 -10.81 32.74 -2.01
N ALA A 179 -11.23 32.69 -3.28
CA ALA A 179 -11.24 31.47 -4.07
C ALA A 179 -9.83 30.99 -4.42
N THR A 180 -9.67 29.67 -4.57
CA THR A 180 -8.44 29.07 -5.11
C THR A 180 -8.59 28.91 -6.62
N TRP A 181 -7.69 29.56 -7.36
CA TRP A 181 -7.80 29.67 -8.82
C TRP A 181 -6.85 28.70 -9.52
N MET A 182 -7.36 28.03 -10.56
CA MET A 182 -6.58 27.22 -11.49
C MET A 182 -5.83 28.08 -12.50
N ALA A 183 -4.88 27.47 -13.22
CA ALA A 183 -4.07 28.16 -14.23
C ALA A 183 -4.89 28.66 -15.44
N ASP A 184 -6.05 28.05 -15.69
CA ASP A 184 -6.98 28.42 -16.77
C ASP A 184 -7.91 29.58 -16.40
N GLY A 185 -7.83 30.08 -15.16
CA GLY A 185 -8.69 31.16 -14.66
C GLY A 185 -10.06 30.67 -14.20
N THR A 186 -10.26 29.37 -13.97
CA THR A 186 -11.48 28.84 -13.32
C THR A 186 -11.25 28.56 -11.83
N GLN A 187 -12.33 28.49 -11.06
CA GLN A 187 -12.27 28.19 -9.62
C GLN A 187 -12.11 26.69 -9.39
N TRP A 188 -11.27 26.32 -8.42
CA TRP A 188 -11.07 24.91 -8.06
C TRP A 188 -12.31 24.33 -7.38
N ALA A 189 -12.76 23.16 -7.84
CA ALA A 189 -13.95 22.49 -7.32
C ALA A 189 -13.72 21.80 -5.95
N GLY A 190 -12.47 21.55 -5.58
CA GLY A 190 -12.07 20.87 -4.35
C GLY A 190 -11.90 21.83 -3.17
N ALA A 191 -11.01 21.47 -2.24
CA ALA A 191 -10.72 22.30 -1.08
C ALA A 191 -9.85 23.51 -1.44
N TRP A 192 -10.25 24.68 -0.93
CA TRP A 192 -9.51 25.92 -1.12
C TRP A 192 -8.42 26.09 -0.06
N ILE A 193 -7.39 26.88 -0.39
CA ILE A 193 -6.32 27.27 0.57
C ILE A 193 -6.95 27.98 1.77
N GLU A 194 -7.84 28.94 1.49
CA GLU A 194 -8.68 29.57 2.50
C GLU A 194 -10.04 28.88 2.49
N GLN A 195 -10.34 28.15 3.56
CA GLN A 195 -11.52 27.30 3.63
C GLN A 195 -12.80 28.14 3.61
N ALA A 196 -13.67 27.84 2.65
CA ALA A 196 -14.96 28.49 2.45
C ALA A 196 -16.11 27.49 2.50
N ASP A 197 -17.35 27.95 2.69
CA ASP A 197 -18.52 27.07 2.61
C ASP A 197 -18.58 26.37 1.25
N ASN A 198 -18.79 25.05 1.24
CA ASN A 198 -18.72 24.15 0.08
C ASN A 198 -17.32 23.87 -0.53
N HIS A 199 -16.25 24.48 0.00
CA HIS A 199 -14.87 24.27 -0.45
C HIS A 199 -13.89 24.06 0.72
N ARG A 200 -14.29 23.22 1.68
CA ARG A 200 -13.48 22.84 2.86
C ARG A 200 -12.97 21.41 2.70
N ARG A 201 -11.93 21.06 3.46
CA ARG A 201 -11.33 19.70 3.50
C ARG A 201 -12.30 18.56 3.83
N GLY A 202 -13.44 18.89 4.43
CA GLY A 202 -14.53 17.95 4.75
C GLY A 202 -15.83 18.22 3.98
N GLN A 203 -15.81 19.16 3.04
CA GLN A 203 -16.98 19.60 2.28
C GLN A 203 -16.56 20.07 0.88
N HIS A 204 -16.56 19.18 -0.09
CA HIS A 204 -16.30 19.49 -1.50
C HIS A 204 -16.87 18.41 -2.42
N THR A 205 -17.06 18.78 -3.69
CA THR A 205 -17.51 17.85 -4.74
C THR A 205 -16.44 16.82 -5.09
N GLY A 206 -16.87 15.65 -5.59
CA GLY A 206 -15.96 14.64 -6.12
C GLY A 206 -15.34 15.08 -7.45
N ILE A 207 -14.06 14.80 -7.64
CA ILE A 207 -13.25 15.16 -8.80
C ILE A 207 -12.59 13.90 -9.35
N VAL A 208 -12.77 13.62 -10.64
CA VAL A 208 -11.99 12.59 -11.36
C VAL A 208 -11.40 13.22 -12.59
N GLN A 209 -10.09 13.09 -12.74
CA GLN A 209 -9.35 13.62 -13.89
C GLN A 209 -8.37 12.58 -14.40
N VAL A 210 -8.48 12.23 -15.68
CA VAL A 210 -7.55 11.32 -16.34
C VAL A 210 -6.38 12.15 -16.86
N MET A 211 -5.24 12.09 -16.16
CA MET A 211 -4.04 12.87 -16.46
C MET A 211 -3.25 12.28 -17.63
N LEU A 212 -3.15 10.95 -17.66
CA LEU A 212 -2.57 10.19 -18.76
C LEU A 212 -3.65 9.24 -19.27
N GLY A 213 -4.04 9.41 -20.53
CA GLY A 213 -5.08 8.62 -21.18
C GLY A 213 -4.68 7.16 -21.40
N TYR A 214 -5.65 6.38 -21.89
CA TYR A 214 -5.43 4.97 -22.18
C TYR A 214 -4.34 4.78 -23.26
N PRO A 215 -3.29 3.97 -23.01
CA PRO A 215 -2.22 3.75 -23.98
C PRO A 215 -2.73 2.93 -25.17
N SER A 216 -2.34 3.31 -26.39
CA SER A 216 -2.69 2.52 -27.60
C SER A 216 -2.15 1.10 -27.49
N CYS A 217 -2.86 0.07 -27.97
CA CYS A 217 -2.39 -1.34 -27.90
C CYS A 217 -1.07 -1.61 -28.63
N LYS A 218 -0.69 -0.79 -29.63
CA LYS A 218 0.57 -0.94 -30.37
C LYS A 218 1.70 -0.09 -29.74
N PRO A 219 2.94 -0.61 -29.66
CA PRO A 219 4.10 0.16 -29.20
C PRO A 219 4.30 1.44 -30.02
N GLN A 220 4.53 2.56 -29.35
CA GLN A 220 4.85 3.82 -30.00
C GLN A 220 6.32 4.15 -29.75
N LEU A 221 7.13 3.91 -30.78
CA LEU A 221 8.56 4.15 -30.70
C LEU A 221 8.86 5.65 -30.59
N GLY A 222 9.95 5.94 -29.90
CA GLY A 222 10.40 7.29 -29.72
C GLY A 222 10.97 7.96 -30.96
N SER A 223 11.39 9.20 -30.77
CA SER A 223 12.00 10.00 -31.82
C SER A 223 13.51 9.92 -31.63
N SER A 224 14.27 9.95 -32.73
CA SER A 224 15.72 10.11 -32.67
C SER A 224 16.09 11.44 -32.01
N ALA A 225 17.29 11.51 -31.44
CA ALA A 225 17.79 12.71 -30.77
C ALA A 225 17.71 13.93 -31.70
N ASN A 226 17.19 15.04 -31.19
CA ASN A 226 17.05 16.30 -31.91
C ASN A 226 17.43 17.47 -30.99
N THR A 227 17.60 18.68 -31.51
CA THR A 227 18.01 19.88 -30.76
C THR A 227 17.10 20.19 -29.56
N LYS A 228 15.83 19.74 -29.58
CA LYS A 228 14.87 19.88 -28.47
C LYS A 228 14.79 18.66 -27.53
N ASN A 229 15.17 17.47 -27.99
CA ASN A 229 15.14 16.22 -27.23
C ASN A 229 16.50 15.52 -27.38
N PRO A 230 17.44 15.75 -26.45
CA PRO A 230 18.81 15.27 -26.60
C PRO A 230 18.96 13.74 -26.43
N ILE A 231 17.92 13.06 -25.94
CA ILE A 231 17.93 11.61 -25.69
C ILE A 231 17.42 10.89 -26.93
N ASP A 232 18.21 9.95 -27.46
CA ASP A 232 17.74 9.03 -28.50
C ASP A 232 16.81 7.97 -27.87
N LEU A 233 15.53 8.01 -28.28
CA LEU A 233 14.48 7.10 -27.83
C LEU A 233 13.92 6.27 -29.00
N SER A 234 14.59 6.25 -30.16
CA SER A 234 14.10 5.61 -31.39
C SER A 234 13.69 4.14 -31.23
N ASN A 235 14.35 3.38 -30.37
CA ASN A 235 14.08 1.96 -30.12
C ASN A 235 13.24 1.69 -28.86
N ILE A 236 12.76 2.73 -28.17
CA ILE A 236 12.08 2.61 -26.87
C ILE A 236 10.62 3.00 -27.01
N ASP A 237 9.74 2.21 -26.39
CA ASP A 237 8.32 2.52 -26.30
C ASP A 237 8.10 3.73 -25.37
N LYS A 238 7.55 4.81 -25.94
CA LYS A 238 7.24 6.06 -25.24
C LYS A 238 5.91 6.02 -24.50
N ARG A 239 5.08 4.99 -24.70
CA ARG A 239 3.76 4.90 -24.05
C ARG A 239 3.91 4.97 -22.54
N LEU A 240 2.98 5.68 -21.90
CA LEU A 240 2.83 5.75 -20.46
C LEU A 240 1.56 5.00 -20.06
N PRO A 241 1.55 4.35 -18.89
CA PRO A 241 0.32 3.77 -18.36
C PRO A 241 -0.67 4.87 -18.01
N MET A 242 -1.94 4.49 -17.84
CA MET A 242 -2.99 5.43 -17.44
C MET A 242 -2.68 5.99 -16.04
N LEU A 243 -2.91 7.28 -15.85
CA LEU A 243 -2.82 7.95 -14.54
C LEU A 243 -4.11 8.72 -14.30
N VAL A 244 -4.79 8.41 -13.21
CA VAL A 244 -6.07 9.01 -12.82
C VAL A 244 -5.93 9.67 -11.46
N TYR A 245 -6.26 10.95 -11.41
CA TYR A 245 -6.41 11.70 -10.16
C TYR A 245 -7.87 11.61 -9.71
N ILE A 246 -8.06 11.22 -8.45
CA ILE A 246 -9.36 11.08 -7.82
C ILE A 246 -9.35 11.90 -6.53
N SER A 247 -10.41 12.67 -6.30
CA SER A 247 -10.76 13.17 -4.99
C SER A 247 -12.24 12.89 -4.77
N ARG A 248 -12.57 12.18 -3.70
CA ARG A 248 -13.95 11.76 -3.41
C ARG A 248 -14.80 12.93 -2.94
N GLU A 249 -16.11 12.81 -3.06
CA GLU A 249 -17.01 13.79 -2.45
C GLU A 249 -16.95 13.69 -0.93
N LYS A 250 -16.93 14.85 -0.26
CA LYS A 250 -17.02 14.93 1.19
C LYS A 250 -18.13 15.88 1.60
N HIS A 251 -18.85 15.51 2.65
CA HIS A 251 -19.92 16.32 3.23
C HIS A 251 -19.86 16.25 4.77
N PRO A 252 -20.06 17.36 5.49
CA PRO A 252 -19.86 17.43 6.95
C PRO A 252 -20.81 16.54 7.77
N GLY A 253 -21.91 16.09 7.16
CA GLY A 253 -22.87 15.17 7.78
C GLY A 253 -22.50 13.68 7.68
N TYR A 254 -21.43 13.33 6.95
CA TYR A 254 -21.04 11.94 6.68
C TYR A 254 -19.65 11.65 7.23
N ASP A 255 -19.48 10.47 7.83
CA ASP A 255 -18.14 9.99 8.19
C ASP A 255 -17.46 9.39 6.96
N ASN A 256 -16.32 9.98 6.58
CA ASN A 256 -15.58 9.61 5.39
C ASN A 256 -14.68 8.37 5.60
N GLN A 257 -14.59 7.79 6.80
CA GLN A 257 -13.88 6.52 7.02
C GLN A 257 -12.38 6.53 6.60
N LYS A 258 -11.77 7.72 6.56
CA LYS A 258 -10.34 7.96 6.27
C LYS A 258 -9.84 7.13 5.07
N LYS A 259 -8.76 6.35 5.24
CA LYS A 259 -8.11 5.53 4.20
C LYS A 259 -9.06 4.47 3.63
N ALA A 260 -9.82 3.78 4.48
CA ALA A 260 -10.72 2.71 4.07
C ALA A 260 -11.77 3.20 3.06
N GLY A 261 -12.40 4.35 3.34
CA GLY A 261 -13.41 4.92 2.46
C GLY A 261 -12.84 5.35 1.11
N ALA A 262 -11.65 5.95 1.09
CA ALA A 262 -11.04 6.39 -0.16
C ALA A 262 -10.55 5.20 -1.02
N MET A 263 -10.03 4.12 -0.40
CA MET A 263 -9.74 2.88 -1.12
C MET A 263 -11.00 2.22 -1.69
N ASN A 264 -12.12 2.26 -0.97
CA ASN A 264 -13.41 1.75 -1.48
C ASN A 264 -13.94 2.58 -2.65
N VAL A 265 -13.85 3.90 -2.60
CA VAL A 265 -14.21 4.78 -3.72
C VAL A 265 -13.34 4.47 -4.94
N MET A 266 -12.02 4.37 -4.79
CA MET A 266 -11.12 3.97 -5.88
C MET A 266 -11.48 2.60 -6.45
N LEU A 267 -11.85 1.63 -5.60
CA LEU A 267 -12.27 0.30 -6.06
C LEU A 267 -13.52 0.36 -6.95
N ARG A 268 -14.47 1.25 -6.65
CA ARG A 268 -15.66 1.49 -7.47
C ARG A 268 -15.33 2.20 -8.78
N VAL A 269 -14.57 3.30 -8.70
CA VAL A 269 -14.23 4.13 -9.87
C VAL A 269 -13.34 3.37 -10.86
N SER A 270 -12.33 2.63 -10.36
CA SER A 270 -11.47 1.79 -11.19
C SER A 270 -12.24 0.68 -11.91
N ALA A 271 -13.32 0.15 -11.33
CA ALA A 271 -14.16 -0.87 -11.97
C ALA A 271 -14.84 -0.36 -13.24
N LEU A 272 -15.11 0.96 -13.32
CA LEU A 272 -15.65 1.58 -14.51
C LEU A 272 -14.57 1.99 -15.52
N LEU A 273 -13.38 2.39 -15.06
CA LEU A 273 -12.33 2.93 -15.93
C LEU A 273 -11.47 1.84 -16.59
N SER A 274 -10.89 0.95 -15.78
CA SER A 274 -9.95 -0.08 -16.23
C SER A 274 -10.50 -1.50 -16.00
N ASN A 275 -11.23 -1.69 -14.91
CA ASN A 275 -11.78 -2.95 -14.44
C ASN A 275 -10.72 -4.07 -14.36
N ALA A 276 -9.54 -3.77 -13.81
CA ALA A 276 -8.48 -4.76 -13.70
C ALA A 276 -8.82 -5.87 -12.70
N PRO A 277 -8.55 -7.16 -12.99
CA PRO A 277 -8.84 -8.26 -12.06
C PRO A 277 -7.99 -8.23 -10.77
N PHE A 278 -6.85 -7.53 -10.80
CA PHE A 278 -5.95 -7.37 -9.67
C PHE A 278 -5.82 -5.90 -9.26
N VAL A 279 -5.73 -5.68 -7.95
CA VAL A 279 -5.55 -4.35 -7.36
C VAL A 279 -4.36 -4.40 -6.40
N ILE A 280 -3.41 -3.48 -6.52
CA ILE A 280 -2.29 -3.34 -5.58
C ILE A 280 -2.36 -1.97 -4.90
N ASN A 281 -2.07 -1.93 -3.60
CA ASN A 281 -2.19 -0.70 -2.83
C ASN A 281 -0.83 -0.21 -2.29
N PHE A 282 -0.67 1.11 -2.31
CA PHE A 282 0.53 1.84 -1.92
C PHE A 282 0.16 3.04 -1.02
N ASP A 283 1.06 3.34 -0.08
CA ASP A 283 1.06 4.61 0.63
C ASP A 283 1.96 5.60 -0.09
N TRP A 284 1.72 6.90 0.13
CA TRP A 284 2.43 7.99 -0.55
C TRP A 284 3.95 7.96 -0.39
N ASP A 285 4.45 7.35 0.69
CA ASP A 285 5.85 7.29 1.09
C ASP A 285 6.59 6.02 0.63
N HIS A 286 5.91 5.10 -0.07
CA HIS A 286 6.50 3.84 -0.53
C HIS A 286 6.60 3.76 -2.04
N TYR A 287 7.81 3.52 -2.53
CA TYR A 287 8.12 3.48 -3.95
C TYR A 287 8.58 2.09 -4.41
N ILE A 288 8.50 1.86 -5.73
CA ILE A 288 9.00 0.65 -6.37
C ILE A 288 10.53 0.71 -6.47
N ASN A 289 11.18 -0.17 -5.71
CA ASN A 289 12.63 -0.32 -5.72
C ASN A 289 13.07 -1.28 -6.84
N ASN A 290 12.47 -2.47 -6.92
CA ASN A 290 12.71 -3.43 -8.00
C ASN A 290 11.63 -3.29 -9.07
N SER A 291 12.04 -3.10 -10.32
CA SER A 291 11.11 -2.89 -11.44
C SER A 291 10.19 -4.08 -11.73
N GLN A 292 10.55 -5.28 -11.29
CA GLN A 292 9.76 -6.51 -11.49
C GLN A 292 8.74 -6.76 -10.37
N ALA A 293 8.61 -5.84 -9.40
CA ALA A 293 7.73 -5.97 -8.24
C ALA A 293 6.25 -6.26 -8.57
N LEU A 294 5.77 -5.89 -9.77
CA LEU A 294 4.41 -6.20 -10.23
C LEU A 294 4.28 -7.61 -10.84
N ARG A 295 5.36 -8.16 -11.40
CA ARG A 295 5.39 -9.51 -12.01
C ARG A 295 5.56 -10.60 -10.95
N ASP A 296 6.28 -10.32 -9.87
CA ASP A 296 6.54 -11.28 -8.79
C ASP A 296 5.28 -11.86 -8.12
N PRO A 297 4.33 -11.06 -7.62
CA PRO A 297 3.10 -11.59 -7.05
C PRO A 297 2.25 -12.35 -8.08
N MET A 298 2.35 -12.01 -9.37
CA MET A 298 1.64 -12.73 -10.44
C MET A 298 2.08 -14.18 -10.56
N CYS A 299 3.33 -14.51 -10.24
CA CYS A 299 3.81 -15.90 -10.20
C CYS A 299 2.95 -16.76 -9.27
N PHE A 300 2.49 -16.21 -8.15
CA PHE A 300 1.66 -16.90 -7.16
C PHE A 300 0.18 -16.87 -7.52
N MET A 301 -0.30 -15.73 -8.01
CA MET A 301 -1.71 -15.54 -8.36
C MET A 301 -2.14 -16.35 -9.58
N LEU A 302 -1.23 -16.53 -10.55
CA LEU A 302 -1.49 -17.28 -11.78
C LEU A 302 -1.12 -18.77 -11.67
N ASP A 303 -0.59 -19.24 -10.51
CA ASP A 303 -0.26 -20.67 -10.33
C ASP A 303 -1.53 -21.54 -10.40
N PRO A 304 -1.66 -22.46 -11.36
CA PRO A 304 -2.86 -23.29 -11.50
C PRO A 304 -3.12 -24.23 -10.32
N ARG A 305 -2.13 -24.50 -9.48
CA ARG A 305 -2.28 -25.40 -8.32
C ARG A 305 -3.03 -24.73 -7.16
N GLY A 306 -3.00 -23.41 -7.07
CA GLY A 306 -3.49 -22.72 -5.87
C GLY A 306 -3.73 -21.22 -5.99
N GLY A 307 -3.28 -20.57 -7.07
CA GLY A 307 -3.42 -19.14 -7.31
C GLY A 307 -4.88 -18.68 -7.25
N GLN A 308 -5.80 -19.42 -7.87
CA GLN A 308 -7.25 -19.12 -7.84
C GLN A 308 -7.87 -19.08 -6.42
N ASN A 309 -7.23 -19.70 -5.42
CA ASN A 309 -7.71 -19.70 -4.03
C ASN A 309 -7.00 -18.68 -3.15
N THR A 310 -6.02 -17.96 -3.73
CA THR A 310 -5.29 -16.89 -3.07
C THR A 310 -6.12 -15.62 -3.25
N ALA A 311 -6.45 -14.92 -2.17
CA ALA A 311 -7.10 -13.62 -2.26
C ALA A 311 -6.08 -12.50 -2.42
N PHE A 312 -4.94 -12.60 -1.73
CA PHE A 312 -3.91 -11.58 -1.79
C PHE A 312 -2.50 -12.11 -1.58
N VAL A 313 -1.52 -11.42 -2.17
CA VAL A 313 -0.09 -11.63 -1.96
C VAL A 313 0.47 -10.39 -1.27
N GLN A 314 0.99 -10.57 -0.05
CA GLN A 314 1.64 -9.53 0.74
C GLN A 314 3.14 -9.53 0.44
N LEU A 315 3.68 -8.35 0.15
CA LEU A 315 5.12 -8.12 0.01
C LEU A 315 5.72 -7.52 1.30
N PRO A 316 6.99 -7.79 1.61
CA PRO A 316 7.70 -7.21 2.76
C PRO A 316 7.80 -5.69 2.61
N GLN A 317 7.46 -4.98 3.69
CA GLN A 317 7.77 -3.56 3.80
C GLN A 317 9.22 -3.42 4.28
N ARG A 318 10.01 -2.63 3.56
CA ARG A 318 11.39 -2.30 3.93
C ARG A 318 11.51 -0.80 3.99
N PHE A 319 12.32 -0.30 4.91
CA PHE A 319 12.50 1.13 5.10
C PHE A 319 13.92 1.55 4.75
N ASP A 320 14.04 2.72 4.14
CA ASP A 320 15.31 3.41 3.92
C ASP A 320 15.61 4.39 5.07
N ASP A 321 16.85 4.88 5.10
CA ASP A 321 17.31 5.92 6.04
C ASP A 321 17.15 5.58 7.53
N VAL A 322 17.11 4.30 7.86
CA VAL A 322 17.20 3.83 9.25
C VAL A 322 18.65 3.95 9.72
N ASP A 323 18.84 4.44 10.94
CA ASP A 323 20.17 4.56 11.54
C ASP A 323 20.90 3.21 11.58
N LEU A 324 22.23 3.22 11.46
CA LEU A 324 23.06 2.01 11.46
C LEU A 324 22.90 1.20 12.76
N THR A 325 22.57 1.86 13.87
CA THR A 325 22.33 1.21 15.15
C THR A 325 20.88 0.75 15.34
N ASP A 326 19.98 1.11 14.42
CA ASP A 326 18.52 0.91 14.48
C ASP A 326 17.94 0.91 15.90
N ARG A 327 18.28 1.96 16.67
CA ARG A 327 17.89 2.04 18.09
C ARG A 327 16.38 2.02 18.31
N TYR A 328 15.60 2.44 17.32
CA TYR A 328 14.14 2.45 17.36
C TYR A 328 13.51 1.15 16.81
N SER A 329 14.33 0.21 16.35
CA SER A 329 13.93 -1.07 15.76
C SER A 329 12.87 -0.88 14.65
N ASN A 330 13.11 0.10 13.78
CA ASN A 330 12.18 0.50 12.74
C ASN A 330 12.10 -0.53 11.61
N HIS A 331 13.15 -1.32 11.36
CA HIS A 331 13.10 -2.37 10.35
C HIS A 331 12.12 -3.50 10.71
N ASN A 332 11.86 -3.71 12.01
CA ASN A 332 10.95 -4.73 12.52
C ASN A 332 11.17 -6.12 11.88
N ARG A 333 12.44 -6.52 11.72
CA ARG A 333 12.82 -7.71 10.92
C ARG A 333 12.26 -9.00 11.51
N VAL A 334 12.19 -9.12 12.84
CA VAL A 334 11.61 -10.30 13.51
C VAL A 334 10.16 -10.54 13.06
N PHE A 335 9.38 -9.48 12.87
CA PHE A 335 8.00 -9.60 12.42
C PHE A 335 7.92 -10.00 10.93
N PHE A 336 8.64 -9.30 10.05
CA PHE A 336 8.56 -9.54 8.60
C PHE A 336 9.30 -10.83 8.16
N ASP A 337 10.48 -11.10 8.71
CA ASP A 337 11.33 -12.22 8.30
C ASP A 337 11.15 -13.45 9.21
N GLY A 338 10.50 -13.33 10.37
CA GLY A 338 10.18 -14.46 11.25
C GLY A 338 8.67 -14.77 11.28
N THR A 339 7.88 -13.87 11.85
CA THR A 339 6.45 -14.10 12.08
C THR A 339 5.65 -14.26 10.79
N MET A 340 5.88 -13.41 9.77
CA MET A 340 5.15 -13.52 8.49
C MET A 340 5.45 -14.83 7.75
N LEU A 341 6.71 -15.29 7.73
CA LEU A 341 7.07 -16.58 7.12
C LEU A 341 6.37 -17.75 7.81
N SER A 342 6.18 -17.64 9.12
CA SER A 342 5.49 -18.63 9.95
C SER A 342 3.99 -18.68 9.61
N LEU A 343 3.34 -17.52 9.51
CA LEU A 343 1.92 -17.43 9.12
C LEU A 343 1.69 -17.94 7.68
N ASN A 344 2.66 -17.77 6.80
CA ASN A 344 2.59 -18.20 5.40
C ASN A 344 2.42 -19.72 5.22
N GLY A 345 2.85 -20.52 6.20
CA GLY A 345 2.71 -21.97 6.20
C GLY A 345 1.37 -22.51 6.72
N LEU A 346 0.54 -21.65 7.33
CA LEU A 346 -0.80 -21.99 7.79
C LEU A 346 -1.84 -21.67 6.71
N GLN A 347 -2.54 -20.55 6.84
CA GLN A 347 -3.50 -20.07 5.85
C GLN A 347 -2.95 -18.90 4.99
N GLY A 348 -1.82 -18.32 5.39
CA GLY A 348 -1.26 -17.13 4.78
C GLY A 348 -1.06 -15.99 5.77
N THR A 349 -0.38 -14.93 5.34
CA THR A 349 -0.12 -13.72 6.14
C THR A 349 -1.32 -12.80 6.26
N THR A 350 -1.32 -11.98 7.30
CA THR A 350 -2.28 -10.89 7.45
C THR A 350 -1.98 -9.77 6.47
N TYR A 351 -3.00 -8.98 6.13
CA TYR A 351 -2.82 -7.74 5.36
C TYR A 351 -2.29 -6.65 6.28
N LEU A 352 -1.23 -5.96 5.86
CA LEU A 352 -0.49 -4.97 6.65
C LEU A 352 -0.64 -3.53 6.12
N GLY A 353 -1.68 -3.27 5.35
CA GLY A 353 -2.04 -1.91 4.94
C GLY A 353 -1.37 -1.39 3.67
N ILE A 354 -0.35 -2.08 3.14
CA ILE A 354 0.42 -1.64 1.97
C ILE A 354 1.12 -2.81 1.25
N GLY A 355 1.46 -2.64 -0.03
CA GLY A 355 2.30 -3.53 -0.80
C GLY A 355 1.65 -4.89 -0.98
N THR A 356 0.32 -4.89 -1.13
CA THR A 356 -0.49 -6.10 -1.18
C THR A 356 -1.27 -6.12 -2.48
N MET A 357 -1.06 -7.17 -3.26
CA MET A 357 -1.82 -7.41 -4.47
C MET A 357 -3.03 -8.27 -4.15
N PHE A 358 -4.22 -7.72 -4.34
CA PHE A 358 -5.51 -8.37 -4.13
C PHE A 358 -6.12 -8.85 -5.45
N HIS A 359 -6.83 -9.96 -5.38
CA HIS A 359 -7.91 -10.25 -6.34
C HIS A 359 -9.08 -9.31 -6.08
N ARG A 360 -9.51 -8.57 -7.10
CA ARG A 360 -10.65 -7.65 -7.03
C ARG A 360 -11.93 -8.35 -6.52
N VAL A 361 -12.16 -9.59 -6.95
CA VAL A 361 -13.32 -10.40 -6.51
C VAL A 361 -13.31 -10.70 -5.01
N ALA A 362 -12.13 -10.86 -4.40
CA ALA A 362 -12.04 -11.08 -2.96
C ALA A 362 -12.39 -9.80 -2.18
N LEU A 363 -12.08 -8.63 -2.72
CA LEU A 363 -12.48 -7.33 -2.13
C LEU A 363 -13.99 -7.11 -2.24
N TYR A 364 -14.65 -7.59 -3.30
CA TYR A 364 -16.12 -7.61 -3.37
C TYR A 364 -16.77 -8.60 -2.39
N GLY A 365 -15.97 -9.32 -1.62
CA GLY A 365 -16.42 -10.27 -0.60
C GLY A 365 -16.90 -11.59 -1.19
N MET A 366 -16.58 -11.90 -2.45
CA MET A 366 -16.94 -13.16 -3.09
C MET A 366 -16.24 -14.35 -2.41
N GLU A 367 -16.84 -15.53 -2.45
CA GLU A 367 -16.21 -16.76 -1.93
C GLU A 367 -15.18 -17.32 -2.92
N PRO A 368 -14.16 -18.07 -2.46
CA PRO A 368 -13.18 -18.68 -3.36
C PRO A 368 -13.84 -19.67 -4.33
N PRO A 369 -13.31 -19.83 -5.55
CA PRO A 369 -13.91 -20.63 -6.62
C PRO A 369 -13.96 -22.15 -6.35
N ARG A 370 -13.52 -22.61 -5.16
CA ARG A 370 -13.62 -24.00 -4.70
C ARG A 370 -15.05 -24.54 -4.61
N TYR A 371 -16.06 -23.69 -4.66
CA TYR A 371 -17.45 -24.08 -4.83
C TYR A 371 -17.98 -23.54 -6.16
N ARG A 372 -17.95 -24.37 -7.22
CA ARG A 372 -18.74 -24.15 -8.44
C ARG A 372 -20.22 -24.04 -8.05
N ALA A 373 -20.68 -22.83 -7.83
CA ALA A 373 -22.07 -22.47 -7.78
C ALA A 373 -22.21 -21.14 -8.53
N GLU A 374 -22.13 -21.28 -9.85
CA GLU A 374 -22.76 -20.52 -10.95
C GLU A 374 -22.84 -18.99 -10.85
N SER A 375 -22.67 -18.35 -12.02
CA SER A 375 -22.88 -16.92 -12.31
C SER A 375 -24.09 -16.28 -11.61
N ILE A 376 -25.12 -17.06 -11.26
CA ILE A 376 -26.31 -16.67 -10.51
C ILE A 376 -25.96 -16.10 -9.10
N LYS A 377 -25.00 -16.69 -8.37
CA LYS A 377 -24.57 -16.13 -7.07
C LYS A 377 -23.85 -14.79 -7.24
N LEU A 378 -23.11 -14.64 -8.33
CA LEU A 378 -22.36 -13.42 -8.64
C LEU A 378 -23.29 -12.28 -9.00
N VAL A 379 -24.35 -12.53 -9.79
CA VAL A 379 -25.38 -11.53 -10.10
C VAL A 379 -26.19 -11.15 -8.85
N ARG A 380 -26.54 -12.11 -7.99
CA ARG A 380 -27.29 -11.84 -6.74
C ARG A 380 -26.48 -10.97 -5.77
N LYS A 381 -25.18 -11.26 -5.64
CA LYS A 381 -24.27 -10.49 -4.79
C LYS A 381 -23.87 -9.15 -5.44
N ALA A 382 -23.88 -9.07 -6.77
CA ALA A 382 -23.74 -7.81 -7.47
C ALA A 382 -24.91 -6.87 -7.18
N ALA A 383 -26.15 -7.36 -7.10
CA ALA A 383 -27.28 -6.52 -6.67
C ALA A 383 -27.11 -5.91 -5.26
N GLU A 384 -26.24 -6.48 -4.41
CA GLU A 384 -25.90 -5.93 -3.09
C GLU A 384 -24.81 -4.84 -3.17
N LEU A 385 -24.10 -4.69 -4.29
CA LEU A 385 -22.96 -3.77 -4.45
C LEU A 385 -23.38 -2.31 -4.70
N GLY A 386 -24.65 -2.04 -5.00
CA GLY A 386 -25.18 -0.69 -5.12
C GLY A 386 -26.18 -0.52 -6.27
N ASN A 387 -26.54 0.73 -6.56
CA ASN A 387 -27.64 1.06 -7.46
C ASN A 387 -27.20 1.41 -8.90
N SER A 388 -25.89 1.56 -9.16
CA SER A 388 -25.39 1.89 -10.51
C SER A 388 -25.36 0.67 -11.41
N THR A 389 -26.23 0.63 -12.43
CA THR A 389 -26.37 -0.50 -13.34
C THR A 389 -25.11 -0.78 -14.16
N GLN A 390 -24.38 0.28 -14.56
CA GLN A 390 -23.10 0.13 -15.26
C GLN A 390 -22.04 -0.54 -14.38
N PHE A 391 -21.95 -0.13 -13.12
CA PHE A 391 -21.03 -0.76 -12.16
C PHE A 391 -21.38 -2.23 -11.95
N LEU A 392 -22.67 -2.56 -11.76
CA LEU A 392 -23.11 -3.95 -11.60
C LEU A 392 -22.80 -4.82 -12.82
N ASN A 393 -22.93 -4.28 -14.02
CA ASN A 393 -22.61 -4.98 -15.27
C ASN A 393 -21.10 -5.17 -15.48
N SER A 394 -20.26 -4.30 -14.90
CA SER A 394 -18.79 -4.41 -14.97
C SER A 394 -18.22 -5.53 -14.09
N ILE A 395 -18.93 -5.94 -13.03
CA ILE A 395 -18.41 -6.87 -12.02
C ILE A 395 -18.19 -8.30 -12.53
N PRO A 396 -19.12 -8.91 -13.31
CA PRO A 396 -18.88 -10.20 -13.95
C PRO A 396 -17.68 -10.18 -14.90
N ASP A 397 -17.46 -9.04 -15.57
CA ASP A 397 -16.39 -8.85 -16.53
C ASP A 397 -15.01 -8.75 -15.85
N GLY A 398 -14.92 -8.07 -14.70
CA GLY A 398 -13.71 -7.95 -13.89
C GLY A 398 -13.33 -9.22 -13.11
N ALA A 399 -14.24 -10.20 -13.07
CA ALA A 399 -13.97 -11.53 -12.49
C ALA A 399 -13.23 -12.46 -13.47
N ILE A 400 -13.15 -12.12 -14.76
CA ILE A 400 -12.47 -12.91 -15.79
C ILE A 400 -10.99 -12.49 -15.83
N GLN A 401 -10.11 -13.35 -15.30
CA GLN A 401 -8.66 -13.09 -15.18
C GLN A 401 -7.96 -12.83 -16.53
N GLU A 402 -8.50 -13.37 -17.63
CA GLU A 402 -7.88 -13.33 -18.96
C GLU A 402 -8.24 -12.06 -19.77
N ARG A 403 -9.07 -11.17 -19.23
CA ARG A 403 -9.57 -10.02 -20.00
C ARG A 403 -8.56 -8.89 -20.03
N TYR A 404 -8.39 -8.31 -21.21
CA TYR A 404 -7.64 -7.06 -21.42
C TYR A 404 -8.39 -5.91 -20.76
N ILE A 405 -7.65 -4.96 -20.16
CA ILE A 405 -8.22 -3.68 -19.74
C ILE A 405 -8.89 -3.10 -21.00
N THR A 406 -10.21 -2.95 -21.01
CA THR A 406 -10.90 -2.46 -22.20
C THR A 406 -11.10 -0.96 -22.01
N PRO A 407 -10.56 -0.08 -22.87
CA PRO A 407 -10.82 1.35 -22.75
C PRO A 407 -12.32 1.59 -22.89
N VAL A 408 -12.95 2.08 -21.82
CA VAL A 408 -14.36 2.48 -21.88
C VAL A 408 -14.44 3.84 -22.57
N LEU A 409 -15.33 3.93 -23.58
CA LEU A 409 -15.68 5.21 -24.20
C LEU A 409 -16.37 6.07 -23.13
N VAL A 410 -15.71 7.18 -22.76
CA VAL A 410 -16.25 8.17 -21.82
C VAL A 410 -17.39 8.90 -22.53
N ASP A 411 -18.62 8.49 -22.26
CA ASP A 411 -19.85 9.18 -22.66
C ASP A 411 -20.41 10.01 -21.49
N GLU A 412 -21.34 10.93 -21.74
CA GLU A 412 -21.96 11.76 -20.69
C GLU A 412 -22.63 10.91 -19.58
N GLY A 413 -23.23 9.78 -19.96
CA GLY A 413 -23.80 8.82 -19.00
C GLY A 413 -22.75 8.21 -18.07
N PHE A 414 -21.53 7.96 -18.58
CA PHE A 414 -20.42 7.40 -17.81
C PHE A 414 -19.89 8.40 -16.77
N SER A 415 -19.83 9.68 -17.11
CA SER A 415 -19.43 10.75 -16.18
C SER A 415 -20.41 10.90 -15.00
N ASN A 416 -21.70 10.76 -15.27
CA ASN A 416 -22.74 10.79 -14.22
C ASN A 416 -22.65 9.57 -13.29
N ASP A 417 -22.40 8.39 -13.84
CA ASP A 417 -22.20 7.17 -13.03
C ASP A 417 -20.95 7.28 -12.14
N ILE A 418 -19.81 7.74 -12.68
CA ILE A 418 -18.59 7.98 -11.88
C ILE A 418 -18.86 8.95 -10.75
N THR A 419 -19.55 10.07 -11.03
CA THR A 419 -19.90 11.06 -10.01
C THR A 419 -20.75 10.39 -8.91
N THR A 420 -21.74 9.59 -9.30
CA THR A 420 -22.61 8.85 -8.37
C THR A 420 -21.82 7.88 -7.48
N LEU A 421 -20.85 7.14 -8.04
CA LEU A 421 -20.01 6.20 -7.29
C LEU A 421 -19.08 6.87 -6.26
N MET A 422 -18.80 8.17 -6.42
CA MET A 422 -17.96 8.94 -5.50
C MET A 422 -18.74 9.66 -4.41
N THR A 423 -20.08 9.71 -4.52
CA THR A 423 -20.92 10.40 -3.52
C THR A 423 -20.78 9.75 -2.16
N CYS A 424 -20.79 10.55 -1.10
CA CYS A 424 -20.75 10.05 0.27
C CYS A 424 -21.98 9.21 0.62
N ALA A 425 -23.14 9.53 0.02
CA ALA A 425 -24.41 8.83 0.23
C ALA A 425 -24.50 7.48 -0.52
N TYR A 426 -23.57 7.16 -1.43
CA TYR A 426 -23.59 5.89 -2.16
C TYR A 426 -23.57 4.67 -1.23
N GLU A 427 -22.94 4.84 -0.06
CA GLU A 427 -22.70 3.76 0.88
C GLU A 427 -23.86 3.56 1.85
N ASP A 428 -24.83 4.48 1.88
CA ASP A 428 -25.96 4.44 2.79
C ASP A 428 -26.86 3.24 2.51
N GLY A 429 -27.09 2.43 3.55
CA GLY A 429 -27.89 1.21 3.42
C GLY A 429 -27.20 0.07 2.66
N SER A 430 -26.02 0.31 2.09
CA SER A 430 -25.24 -0.70 1.36
C SER A 430 -24.35 -1.53 2.32
N PRO A 431 -23.90 -2.73 1.90
CA PRO A 431 -22.95 -3.54 2.67
C PRO A 431 -21.47 -3.08 2.53
N TRP A 432 -21.20 -1.97 1.83
CA TRP A 432 -19.85 -1.38 1.74
C TRP A 432 -19.29 -1.05 3.13
N GLY A 433 -18.01 -1.31 3.32
CA GLY A 433 -17.34 -1.11 4.60
C GLY A 433 -17.66 -2.12 5.70
N ARG A 434 -18.71 -2.94 5.52
CA ARG A 434 -19.11 -3.98 6.46
C ARG A 434 -18.70 -5.36 5.92
N VAL A 435 -19.26 -5.73 4.79
CA VAL A 435 -19.03 -7.05 4.16
C VAL A 435 -18.21 -6.92 2.86
N ILE A 436 -18.18 -5.73 2.28
CA ILE A 436 -17.55 -5.44 0.98
C ILE A 436 -16.46 -4.38 1.16
N GLY A 437 -15.36 -4.51 0.41
CA GLY A 437 -14.27 -3.53 0.41
C GLY A 437 -13.44 -3.53 1.69
N TRP A 438 -12.70 -2.46 1.96
CA TRP A 438 -12.01 -2.25 3.22
C TRP A 438 -13.01 -1.95 4.34
N VAL A 439 -12.78 -2.53 5.53
CA VAL A 439 -13.70 -2.47 6.68
C VAL A 439 -13.68 -1.08 7.35
N TYR A 440 -14.85 -0.61 7.78
CA TYR A 440 -15.06 0.72 8.38
C TYR A 440 -15.10 0.71 9.91
N ASN A 441 -15.04 1.90 10.51
CA ASN A 441 -15.17 2.17 11.94
C ASN A 441 -14.14 1.45 12.83
N ILE A 442 -12.93 1.21 12.30
CA ILE A 442 -11.82 0.61 13.05
C ILE A 442 -10.51 1.28 12.66
N ALA A 443 -9.62 1.48 13.63
CA ALA A 443 -8.32 2.13 13.37
C ALA A 443 -7.31 1.25 12.62
N THR A 444 -7.49 -0.07 12.67
CA THR A 444 -6.66 -1.09 11.97
C THR A 444 -7.53 -1.83 10.94
N GLU A 445 -8.03 -1.10 9.95
CA GLU A 445 -8.88 -1.65 8.89
C GLU A 445 -8.17 -2.73 8.08
N ASP A 446 -6.85 -2.66 8.01
CA ASP A 446 -5.98 -3.57 7.29
C ASP A 446 -6.08 -5.00 7.83
N VAL A 447 -5.77 -5.20 9.11
CA VAL A 447 -5.79 -6.52 9.75
C VAL A 447 -7.19 -7.11 9.71
N VAL A 448 -8.22 -6.29 9.93
CA VAL A 448 -9.63 -6.72 9.95
C VAL A 448 -10.12 -7.10 8.56
N THR A 449 -9.76 -6.34 7.52
CA THR A 449 -10.09 -6.67 6.13
C THR A 449 -9.45 -8.01 5.74
N GLY A 450 -8.17 -8.20 6.08
CA GLY A 450 -7.49 -9.49 5.86
C GLY A 450 -8.15 -10.65 6.62
N PHE A 451 -8.54 -10.43 7.89
CA PHE A 451 -9.27 -11.42 8.68
C PHE A 451 -10.60 -11.81 8.03
N ARG A 452 -11.39 -10.84 7.59
CA ARG A 452 -12.69 -11.07 6.93
C ARG A 452 -12.53 -11.90 5.65
N ILE A 453 -11.52 -11.58 4.84
CA ILE A 453 -11.22 -12.34 3.61
C ILE A 453 -10.84 -13.80 3.96
N HIS A 454 -9.99 -14.00 4.97
CA HIS A 454 -9.64 -15.35 5.44
C HIS A 454 -10.81 -16.10 6.07
N TRP A 455 -11.73 -15.39 6.72
CA TRP A 455 -12.96 -15.95 7.26
C TRP A 455 -13.84 -16.55 6.17
N GLN A 456 -13.90 -15.90 5.00
CA GLN A 456 -14.62 -16.39 3.81
C GLN A 456 -13.94 -17.61 3.14
N GLY A 457 -12.82 -18.10 3.67
CA GLY A 457 -12.13 -19.30 3.19
C GLY A 457 -11.00 -19.04 2.19
N TRP A 458 -10.71 -17.78 1.88
CA TRP A 458 -9.56 -17.42 1.05
C TRP A 458 -8.24 -17.68 1.76
N ARG A 459 -7.19 -17.91 0.97
CA ARG A 459 -5.80 -17.98 1.44
C ARG A 459 -5.04 -16.71 1.06
N SER A 460 -3.95 -16.43 1.73
CA SER A 460 -2.99 -15.41 1.29
C SER A 460 -1.59 -15.99 1.17
N MET A 461 -0.71 -15.26 0.51
CA MET A 461 0.70 -15.64 0.39
C MET A 461 1.61 -14.49 0.76
N TYR A 462 2.79 -14.83 1.28
CA TYR A 462 3.87 -13.90 1.50
C TYR A 462 4.98 -14.13 0.47
N CYS A 463 5.29 -13.09 -0.30
CA CYS A 463 6.34 -13.12 -1.31
C CYS A 463 7.59 -12.43 -0.76
N SER A 464 8.65 -13.20 -0.51
CA SER A 464 9.95 -12.65 -0.11
C SER A 464 10.86 -12.58 -1.34
N MET A 465 11.43 -11.41 -1.61
CA MET A 465 12.24 -11.15 -2.79
C MET A 465 13.51 -10.36 -2.46
N GLU A 466 14.54 -10.62 -3.25
CA GLU A 466 15.83 -9.93 -3.21
C GLU A 466 16.20 -9.51 -4.64
N PRO A 467 16.37 -8.21 -4.94
CA PRO A 467 16.19 -7.05 -4.06
C PRO A 467 14.72 -6.81 -3.68
N ALA A 468 14.47 -6.13 -2.56
CA ALA A 468 13.12 -5.84 -2.06
C ALA A 468 12.27 -5.08 -3.11
N ALA A 469 11.01 -5.49 -3.29
CA ALA A 469 10.06 -4.85 -4.22
C ALA A 469 9.88 -3.37 -3.90
N PHE A 470 9.55 -3.10 -2.64
CA PHE A 470 9.14 -1.79 -2.19
C PHE A 470 10.05 -1.33 -1.08
N ARG A 471 10.28 -0.02 -1.06
CA ARG A 471 10.96 0.67 0.02
C ARG A 471 10.18 1.92 0.38
N GLY A 472 10.10 2.22 1.65
CA GLY A 472 9.45 3.42 2.17
C GLY A 472 10.31 4.16 3.17
N MET A 473 9.76 5.23 3.72
CA MET A 473 10.41 6.01 4.78
C MET A 473 9.94 5.52 6.15
N ALA A 474 10.87 5.30 7.07
CA ALA A 474 10.51 5.05 8.46
C ALA A 474 10.39 6.36 9.25
N PRO A 475 9.57 6.41 10.32
CA PRO A 475 9.59 7.51 11.27
C PRO A 475 10.99 7.69 11.88
N ILE A 476 11.60 8.86 11.68
CA ILE A 476 12.96 9.16 12.15
C ILE A 476 13.00 9.59 13.62
N ASN A 477 11.87 10.03 14.17
CA ASN A 477 11.78 10.50 15.55
C ASN A 477 11.05 9.46 16.42
N LEU A 478 11.37 9.46 17.72
CA LEU A 478 10.76 8.53 18.67
C LEU A 478 9.26 8.83 18.88
N THR A 479 8.88 10.10 18.84
CA THR A 479 7.51 10.55 19.10
C THR A 479 6.53 9.96 18.08
N ASP A 480 6.82 10.07 16.78
CA ASP A 480 5.95 9.56 15.72
C ASP A 480 5.94 8.03 15.74
N ARG A 481 7.07 7.40 16.07
CA ARG A 481 7.14 5.95 16.26
C ARG A 481 6.24 5.47 17.41
N LEU A 482 6.25 6.17 18.55
CA LEU A 482 5.39 5.85 19.69
C LEU A 482 3.92 6.08 19.36
N TYR A 483 3.57 7.18 18.67
CA TYR A 483 2.21 7.41 18.20
C TYR A 483 1.75 6.32 17.23
N GLN A 484 2.61 5.85 16.34
CA GLN A 484 2.31 4.74 15.43
C GLN A 484 2.00 3.45 16.19
N VAL A 485 2.85 3.06 17.15
CA VAL A 485 2.63 1.86 17.98
C VAL A 485 1.37 2.00 18.85
N LEU A 486 1.10 3.20 19.36
CA LEU A 486 -0.12 3.50 20.12
C LEU A 486 -1.38 3.29 19.26
N ARG A 487 -1.38 3.78 18.01
CA ARG A 487 -2.49 3.55 17.07
C ARG A 487 -2.69 2.06 16.77
N TRP A 488 -1.61 1.32 16.51
CA TRP A 488 -1.69 -0.13 16.29
C TRP A 488 -2.23 -0.87 17.51
N SER A 489 -1.80 -0.48 18.72
CA SER A 489 -2.27 -1.08 19.97
C SER A 489 -3.75 -0.77 20.23
N GLY A 490 -4.16 0.48 20.00
CA GLY A 490 -5.56 0.91 20.11
C GLY A 490 -6.46 0.14 19.15
N GLY A 491 -6.11 0.08 17.86
CA GLY A 491 -6.87 -0.69 16.87
C GLY A 491 -6.91 -2.19 17.19
N SER A 492 -5.80 -2.78 17.66
CA SER A 492 -5.77 -4.19 18.06
C SER A 492 -6.74 -4.48 19.23
N LEU A 493 -6.86 -3.57 20.19
CA LEU A 493 -7.84 -3.67 21.28
C LEU A 493 -9.27 -3.45 20.79
N GLU A 494 -9.51 -2.52 19.85
CA GLU A 494 -10.82 -2.36 19.20
C GLU A 494 -11.25 -3.68 18.54
N VAL A 495 -10.34 -4.33 17.81
CA VAL A 495 -10.61 -5.66 17.22
C VAL A 495 -10.92 -6.68 18.32
N PHE A 496 -10.14 -6.71 19.40
CA PHE A 496 -10.35 -7.63 20.51
C PHE A 496 -11.74 -7.50 21.16
N PHE A 497 -12.19 -6.27 21.39
CA PHE A 497 -13.51 -6.01 21.99
C PHE A 497 -14.65 -5.99 20.97
N SER A 498 -14.35 -5.97 19.67
CA SER A 498 -15.35 -6.10 18.62
C SER A 498 -15.95 -7.52 18.61
N ARG A 499 -17.24 -7.63 18.27
CA ARG A 499 -17.99 -8.91 18.20
C ARG A 499 -17.52 -9.87 17.10
N SER A 500 -16.38 -9.62 16.47
CA SER A 500 -15.94 -10.27 15.24
C SER A 500 -14.89 -11.38 15.42
N ILE A 501 -14.34 -11.58 16.63
CA ILE A 501 -13.38 -12.66 16.86
C ILE A 501 -14.09 -13.92 17.37
N ASP A 502 -14.36 -14.84 16.47
CA ASP A 502 -14.48 -16.23 16.86
C ASP A 502 -13.07 -16.75 17.20
N LEU A 503 -12.87 -17.26 18.41
CA LEU A 503 -11.60 -17.80 18.94
C LEU A 503 -10.97 -18.91 18.08
N GLN A 504 -11.60 -19.34 16.98
CA GLN A 504 -11.17 -20.43 16.11
C GLN A 504 -9.86 -20.14 15.34
N ARG A 505 -9.33 -18.91 15.31
CA ARG A 505 -8.10 -18.56 14.58
C ARG A 505 -7.02 -17.97 15.50
N ILE A 506 -6.24 -18.86 16.12
CA ILE A 506 -5.14 -18.56 17.07
C ILE A 506 -4.19 -17.45 16.59
N ALA A 507 -3.85 -17.43 15.30
CA ALA A 507 -2.92 -16.45 14.74
C ALA A 507 -3.44 -15.00 14.76
N TYR A 508 -4.75 -14.79 14.56
CA TYR A 508 -5.36 -13.45 14.63
C TYR A 508 -5.58 -13.03 16.08
N LEU A 509 -5.93 -13.99 16.94
CA LEU A 509 -6.03 -13.77 18.37
C LEU A 509 -4.71 -13.23 18.95
N ASN A 510 -3.57 -13.75 18.49
CA ASN A 510 -2.24 -13.24 18.85
C ASN A 510 -2.10 -11.73 18.56
N MET A 511 -2.46 -11.30 17.35
CA MET A 511 -2.35 -9.89 16.96
C MET A 511 -3.31 -8.98 17.71
N SER A 512 -4.44 -9.48 18.23
CA SER A 512 -5.37 -8.67 19.01
C SER A 512 -5.03 -8.60 20.50
N ILE A 513 -4.39 -9.65 21.05
CA ILE A 513 -4.15 -9.78 22.50
C ILE A 513 -2.82 -9.16 22.98
N TYR A 514 -1.84 -8.93 22.10
CA TYR A 514 -0.53 -8.41 22.54
C TYR A 514 -0.58 -7.14 23.40
N PRO A 515 -1.51 -6.17 23.22
CA PRO A 515 -1.57 -5.00 24.10
C PRO A 515 -1.97 -5.36 25.53
N ILE A 516 -2.78 -6.40 25.73
CA ILE A 516 -3.18 -6.88 27.07
C ILE A 516 -1.96 -7.43 27.82
N ALA A 517 -1.00 -8.03 27.10
CA ALA A 517 0.24 -8.51 27.70
C ALA A 517 1.06 -7.39 28.39
N THR A 518 0.91 -6.13 27.95
CA THR A 518 1.62 -4.99 28.55
C THR A 518 1.24 -4.75 30.01
N MET A 519 -0.01 -5.00 30.40
CA MET A 519 -0.43 -4.89 31.81
C MET A 519 0.32 -5.87 32.70
N PHE A 520 0.52 -7.10 32.22
CA PHE A 520 1.28 -8.12 32.94
C PHE A 520 2.77 -7.79 32.99
N VAL A 521 3.35 -7.26 31.90
CA VAL A 521 4.76 -6.82 31.85
C VAL A 521 5.01 -5.66 32.82
N LEU A 522 4.10 -4.68 32.90
CA LEU A 522 4.19 -3.58 33.84
C LEU A 522 4.16 -4.09 35.28
N ALA A 523 3.18 -4.95 35.62
CA ALA A 523 3.11 -5.55 36.95
C ALA A 523 4.42 -6.32 37.30
N TYR A 524 4.96 -7.08 36.34
CA TYR A 524 6.22 -7.81 36.54
C TYR A 524 7.42 -6.90 36.77
N SER A 525 7.47 -5.76 36.07
CA SER A 525 8.53 -4.76 36.25
C SER A 525 8.48 -4.09 37.62
N PHE A 526 7.30 -3.97 38.23
CA PHE A 526 7.15 -3.40 39.57
C PHE A 526 7.46 -4.37 40.71
N PHE A 527 7.33 -5.70 40.52
CA PHE A 527 7.55 -6.66 41.60
C PHE A 527 8.95 -6.59 42.23
N PRO A 528 10.06 -6.49 41.48
CA PRO A 528 11.40 -6.32 42.07
C PRO A 528 11.55 -5.00 42.82
N VAL A 529 10.85 -3.95 42.39
CA VAL A 529 10.91 -2.61 43.01
C VAL A 529 10.13 -2.57 44.32
N MET A 530 8.93 -3.19 44.36
CA MET A 530 8.15 -3.32 45.59
C MET A 530 8.94 -4.00 46.71
N TRP A 531 9.81 -4.95 46.35
CA TRP A 531 10.69 -5.63 47.29
C TRP A 531 11.72 -4.68 47.94
N LEU A 532 12.20 -3.67 47.22
CA LEU A 532 13.21 -2.73 47.74
C LEU A 532 12.66 -1.76 48.79
N PHE A 533 11.35 -1.48 48.79
CA PHE A 533 10.72 -0.50 49.69
C PHE A 533 9.93 -1.13 50.84
N SER A 534 9.66 -2.43 50.78
CA SER A 534 8.94 -3.13 51.84
C SER A 534 9.91 -3.60 52.92
N GLU A 535 9.90 -2.94 54.07
CA GLU A 535 10.54 -3.43 55.30
C GLU A 535 9.92 -4.75 55.82
N GLN A 536 8.75 -5.14 55.30
CA GLN A 536 8.17 -6.45 55.58
C GLN A 536 8.92 -7.54 54.82
N SER A 537 9.48 -8.47 55.59
CA SER A 537 10.12 -9.70 55.18
C SER A 537 9.15 -10.61 54.42
N TYR A 538 9.02 -10.41 53.11
CA TYR A 538 8.45 -11.41 52.22
C TYR A 538 9.32 -12.68 52.31
N TYR A 539 8.69 -13.83 52.57
CA TYR A 539 9.37 -15.11 52.76
C TYR A 539 9.90 -15.63 51.42
N ILE A 540 11.13 -15.26 51.07
CA ILE A 540 11.85 -15.89 49.96
C ILE A 540 12.32 -17.26 50.47
N GLN A 541 11.55 -18.28 50.14
CA GLN A 541 11.94 -19.66 50.41
C GLN A 541 13.25 -19.94 49.67
N ARG A 542 14.25 -20.49 50.36
CA ARG A 542 15.51 -20.88 49.71
C ARG A 542 15.17 -21.85 48.57
N PRO A 543 15.60 -21.57 47.33
CA PRO A 543 15.30 -22.44 46.21
C PRO A 543 15.95 -23.81 46.46
N PHE A 544 15.19 -24.89 46.28
CA PHE A 544 15.70 -26.25 46.34
C PHE A 544 16.65 -26.50 45.16
N ASP A 545 17.67 -27.34 45.33
CA ASP A 545 18.69 -27.60 44.29
C ASP A 545 18.07 -28.04 42.95
N MET A 546 17.01 -28.86 42.99
CA MET A 546 16.26 -29.29 41.81
C MET A 546 15.58 -28.13 41.07
N TYR A 547 15.09 -27.13 41.81
CA TYR A 547 14.47 -25.95 41.21
C TYR A 547 15.51 -25.07 40.51
N ILE A 548 16.71 -24.92 41.09
CA ILE A 548 17.82 -24.18 40.45
C ILE A 548 18.22 -24.87 39.15
N MET A 549 18.38 -26.20 39.17
CA MET A 549 18.70 -26.98 37.98
C MET A 549 17.63 -26.84 36.89
N TYR A 550 16.35 -26.86 37.27
CA TYR A 550 15.24 -26.61 36.34
C TYR A 550 15.33 -25.22 35.72
N LEU A 551 15.60 -24.18 36.51
CA LEU A 551 15.69 -22.80 36.04
C LEU A 551 16.86 -22.62 35.06
N VAL A 552 18.04 -23.19 35.37
CA VAL A 552 19.20 -23.18 34.47
C VAL A 552 18.89 -23.88 33.16
N ALA A 553 18.24 -25.04 33.21
CA ALA A 553 17.84 -25.80 32.01
C ALA A 553 16.82 -25.02 31.17
N ALA A 554 15.82 -24.39 31.80
CA ALA A 554 14.82 -23.58 31.11
C ALA A 554 15.45 -22.36 30.41
N ILE A 555 16.36 -21.65 31.10
CA ILE A 555 17.10 -20.53 30.53
C ILE A 555 17.95 -20.99 29.34
N ALA A 556 18.71 -22.08 29.49
CA ALA A 556 19.52 -22.62 28.41
C ALA A 556 18.67 -23.01 27.20
N MET A 557 17.53 -23.67 27.42
CA MET A 557 16.59 -24.03 26.34
C MET A 557 16.04 -22.80 25.62
N MET A 558 15.63 -21.75 26.33
CA MET A 558 15.16 -20.51 25.70
C MET A 558 16.22 -19.86 24.81
N HIS A 559 17.49 -19.86 25.23
CA HIS A 559 18.58 -19.35 24.41
C HIS A 559 18.84 -20.21 23.17
N VAL A 560 18.80 -21.53 23.30
CA VAL A 560 18.96 -22.45 22.16
C VAL A 560 17.82 -22.28 21.15
N ILE A 561 16.58 -22.17 21.62
CA ILE A 561 15.41 -21.90 20.77
C ILE A 561 15.58 -20.55 20.06
N GLY A 562 15.95 -19.49 20.78
CA GLY A 562 16.18 -18.17 20.19
C GLY A 562 17.27 -18.17 19.11
N MET A 563 18.41 -18.84 19.37
CA MET A 563 19.49 -18.96 18.39
C MET A 563 19.08 -19.77 17.15
N PHE A 564 18.29 -20.83 17.34
CA PHE A 564 17.72 -21.58 16.22
C PHE A 564 16.76 -20.70 15.41
N GLU A 565 15.92 -19.92 16.09
CA GLU A 565 14.97 -19.00 15.46
C GLU A 565 15.64 -17.94 14.58
N LEU A 566 16.67 -17.29 15.11
CA LEU A 566 17.46 -16.32 14.36
C LEU A 566 18.11 -16.95 13.12
N LYS A 567 18.66 -18.17 13.28
CA LYS A 567 19.35 -18.86 12.19
C LYS A 567 18.44 -19.23 11.03
N TRP A 568 17.24 -19.77 11.29
CA TRP A 568 16.33 -20.16 10.20
C TRP A 568 15.66 -18.94 9.55
N ALA A 569 15.38 -17.88 10.32
CA ALA A 569 14.81 -16.65 9.79
C ALA A 569 15.83 -15.80 9.00
N GLY A 570 17.13 -16.08 9.14
CA GLY A 570 18.19 -15.31 8.49
C GLY A 570 18.38 -13.92 9.11
N ILE A 571 18.09 -13.79 10.40
CA ILE A 571 18.13 -12.54 11.17
C ILE A 571 19.41 -12.55 12.04
N THR A 572 20.05 -11.40 12.22
CA THR A 572 21.23 -11.30 13.10
C THR A 572 20.82 -11.12 14.55
N LEU A 573 21.76 -11.33 15.50
CA LEU A 573 21.47 -11.14 16.93
C LEU A 573 21.15 -9.68 17.29
N LEU A 574 21.55 -8.73 16.44
CA LEU A 574 21.37 -7.29 16.66
C LEU A 574 20.11 -6.74 15.99
N ASP A 575 19.48 -7.52 15.11
CA ASP A 575 18.18 -7.22 14.49
C ASP A 575 17.03 -7.67 15.40
#